data_AF-A0A967NSA9-F1
#
_entry.id   AF-A0A967NSA9-F1
#
_cell.length_a   1.000
_cell.length_b   1.000
_cell.length_c   1.000
_cell.angle_alpha   90.00
_cell.angle_beta   90.00
_cell.angle_gamma   90.00
#
_symmetry.space_group_name_H-M   'P 1'
#
loop_
_entity.id
_entity.type
_entity.pdbx_description
1 polymer ?
#
loop_
_entity_poly.entity_id
_entity_poly.type
_entity_poly.pdbx_seq_one_letter_code
_entity_poly.pdbx_strand_id
1 'polypeptide(L)'
;LFRLIKALIVSKMNNREILPRDIWKLKGIMTGGTDTNIYRHKIEEYWGLKPLEGYSSTESGNMAMQAWNFKGMIFFPDSAFLEFIKFEDHLR
;
A
#
# COMPACT_ATOMS: atom_id res chain seq x y z
N LEU A 1 -23.30 -7.59 14.39
CA LEU A 1 -23.96 -8.68 13.62
C LEU A 1 -24.23 -8.33 12.15
N PHE A 2 -24.87 -7.19 11.84
CA PHE A 2 -25.25 -6.82 10.47
C PHE A 2 -24.11 -6.89 9.44
N ARG A 3 -22.90 -6.43 9.78
CA ARG A 3 -21.72 -6.48 8.88
C ARG A 3 -21.35 -7.91 8.49
N LEU A 4 -21.43 -8.87 9.42
CA LEU A 4 -21.11 -10.27 9.15
C LEU A 4 -22.18 -10.94 8.30
N ILE A 5 -23.47 -10.65 8.55
CA ILE A 5 -24.57 -11.17 7.73
C ILE A 5 -24.44 -10.65 6.29
N LYS A 6 -24.18 -9.34 6.13
CA LYS A 6 -23.90 -8.75 4.82
C LYS A 6 -22.70 -9.43 4.16
N ALA A 7 -21.62 -9.65 4.89
CA ALA A 7 -20.42 -10.29 4.38
C ALA A 7 -20.69 -11.73 3.89
N LEU A 8 -21.44 -12.52 4.66
CA LEU A 8 -21.88 -13.86 4.29
C LEU A 8 -22.70 -13.86 2.98
N ILE A 9 -23.66 -12.94 2.86
CA ILE A 9 -24.47 -12.81 1.64
C ILE A 9 -23.59 -12.49 0.43
N VAL A 10 -22.71 -11.49 0.55
CA VAL A 10 -21.81 -11.06 -0.54
C VAL A 10 -20.84 -12.18 -0.93
N SER A 11 -20.22 -12.86 0.04
CA SER A 11 -19.29 -13.96 -0.20
C SER A 11 -19.99 -15.12 -0.92
N LYS A 12 -21.20 -15.50 -0.47
CA LYS A 12 -21.99 -16.57 -1.09
C LYS A 12 -22.44 -16.23 -2.51
N MET A 13 -22.85 -14.98 -2.77
CA MET A 13 -23.19 -14.52 -4.12
C MET A 13 -22.00 -14.54 -5.09
N ASN A 14 -20.78 -14.39 -4.58
CA ASN A 14 -19.55 -14.41 -5.37
C ASN A 14 -18.85 -15.78 -5.38
N ASN A 15 -19.48 -16.83 -4.83
CA ASN A 15 -18.91 -18.19 -4.74
C ASN A 15 -17.48 -18.23 -4.18
N ARG A 16 -17.18 -17.41 -3.17
CA ARG A 16 -15.87 -17.35 -2.52
C ARG A 16 -16.02 -17.25 -1.02
N GLU A 17 -14.94 -17.45 -0.27
CA GLU A 17 -14.91 -17.20 1.17
C GLU A 17 -15.07 -15.72 1.51
N ILE A 18 -15.42 -15.44 2.77
CA ILE A 18 -15.50 -14.08 3.28
C ILE A 18 -14.12 -13.45 3.29
N LEU A 19 -14.00 -12.26 2.70
CA LEU A 19 -12.78 -11.47 2.72
C LEU A 19 -12.93 -10.29 3.69
N PRO A 20 -11.82 -9.72 4.20
CA PRO A 20 -11.86 -8.55 5.06
C PRO A 20 -12.67 -7.38 4.49
N ARG A 21 -12.62 -7.13 3.17
CA ARG A 21 -13.38 -6.09 2.47
C ARG A 21 -14.90 -6.22 2.58
N ASP A 22 -15.40 -7.44 2.83
CA ASP A 22 -16.84 -7.68 2.97
C ASP A 22 -17.35 -7.22 4.35
N ILE A 23 -16.45 -7.23 5.33
CA ILE A 23 -16.73 -6.90 6.73
C ILE A 23 -16.40 -5.42 7.00
N TRP A 24 -15.25 -4.96 6.49
CA TRP A 24 -14.67 -3.66 6.77
C TRP A 24 -14.68 -2.76 5.54
N LYS A 25 -15.13 -1.52 5.74
CA LYS A 25 -15.01 -0.45 4.74
C LYS A 25 -13.85 0.46 5.15
N LEU A 26 -12.67 0.19 4.60
CA LEU A 26 -11.49 1.01 4.83
C LEU A 26 -11.61 2.36 4.10
N LYS A 27 -10.90 3.39 4.60
CA LYS A 27 -10.78 4.70 3.94
C LYS A 27 -9.54 4.79 3.05
N GLY A 28 -8.52 4.02 3.38
CA GLY A 28 -7.24 3.97 2.68
C GLY A 28 -6.37 2.88 3.28
N ILE A 29 -5.36 2.48 2.52
CA ILE A 29 -4.34 1.52 2.95
C ILE A 29 -3.00 2.17 2.65
N MET A 30 -2.11 2.21 3.64
CA MET A 30 -0.74 2.68 3.44
C MET A 30 0.22 1.52 3.65
N THR A 31 1.19 1.38 2.76
CA THR A 31 2.20 0.32 2.75
C THR A 31 3.57 0.91 2.50
N GLY A 32 4.62 0.16 2.76
CA GLY A 32 5.98 0.57 2.46
C GLY A 32 6.93 -0.62 2.41
N GLY A 33 8.07 -0.42 1.76
CA GLY A 33 9.11 -1.43 1.62
C GLY A 33 8.95 -2.33 0.39
N THR A 34 9.99 -3.14 0.15
CA THR A 34 10.18 -3.98 -1.05
C THR A 34 9.05 -4.98 -1.27
N ASP A 35 8.50 -5.52 -0.18
CA ASP A 35 7.43 -6.51 -0.22
C ASP A 35 6.14 -5.98 -0.83
N THR A 36 5.96 -4.65 -0.85
CA THR A 36 4.74 -4.05 -1.39
C THR A 36 4.53 -4.41 -2.85
N ASN A 37 5.60 -4.49 -3.65
CA ASN A 37 5.47 -4.86 -5.06
C ASN A 37 4.90 -6.28 -5.24
N ILE A 38 5.24 -7.19 -4.33
CA ILE A 38 4.79 -8.59 -4.34
C ILE A 38 3.34 -8.70 -3.85
N TYR A 39 3.00 -8.00 -2.75
CA TYR A 39 1.70 -8.17 -2.09
C TYR A 39 0.61 -7.20 -2.54
N ARG A 40 0.93 -6.17 -3.34
CA ARG A 40 -0.03 -5.14 -3.78
C ARG A 40 -1.36 -5.72 -4.26
N HIS A 41 -1.30 -6.70 -5.16
CA HIS A 41 -2.50 -7.33 -5.71
C HIS A 41 -3.31 -8.09 -4.66
N LYS A 42 -2.65 -8.82 -3.75
CA LYS A 42 -3.31 -9.52 -2.64
C LYS A 42 -3.96 -8.53 -1.67
N ILE A 43 -3.29 -7.43 -1.35
CA ILE A 43 -3.84 -6.40 -0.47
C ILE A 43 -5.12 -5.82 -1.08
N GLU A 44 -5.09 -5.48 -2.37
CA GLU A 44 -6.26 -4.96 -3.08
C GLU A 44 -7.40 -5.99 -3.17
N GLU A 45 -7.09 -7.26 -3.41
CA GLU A 45 -8.08 -8.35 -3.43
C GLU A 45 -8.79 -8.50 -2.07
N TYR A 46 -8.03 -8.61 -0.99
CA TYR A 46 -8.56 -8.89 0.35
C TYR A 46 -9.26 -7.69 0.98
N TRP A 47 -8.74 -6.48 0.75
CA TRP A 47 -9.20 -5.27 1.42
C TRP A 47 -9.97 -4.31 0.53
N GLY A 48 -10.02 -4.56 -0.78
CA GLY A 48 -10.86 -3.84 -1.74
C GLY A 48 -10.38 -2.41 -2.04
N LEU A 49 -9.17 -2.04 -1.63
CA LEU A 49 -8.55 -0.75 -1.93
C LEU A 49 -7.11 -0.95 -2.39
N LYS A 50 -6.71 -0.16 -3.38
CA LYS A 50 -5.32 -0.09 -3.81
C LYS A 50 -4.47 0.54 -2.69
N PRO A 51 -3.37 -0.08 -2.27
CA PRO A 51 -2.49 0.50 -1.26
C PRO A 51 -1.69 1.67 -1.83
N LEU A 52 -1.55 2.72 -1.02
CA LEU A 52 -0.67 3.87 -1.26
C LEU A 52 0.69 3.60 -0.62
N GLU A 53 1.76 3.78 -1.38
CA GLU A 53 3.11 3.49 -0.88
C GLU A 53 3.79 4.69 -0.24
N GLY A 54 4.52 4.41 0.84
CA GLY A 54 5.51 5.29 1.44
C GLY A 54 6.89 4.63 1.44
N TYR A 55 7.92 5.45 1.33
CA TYR A 55 9.30 5.05 1.52
C TYR A 55 9.82 5.67 2.81
N SER A 56 10.36 4.81 3.68
CA SER A 56 10.84 5.16 5.00
C SER A 56 12.04 4.29 5.36
N SER A 57 12.96 4.82 6.14
CA SER A 57 14.11 4.08 6.69
C SER A 57 14.28 4.40 8.17
N THR A 58 15.06 3.60 8.89
CA THR A 58 15.36 3.87 10.31
C THR A 58 16.23 5.12 10.46
N GLU A 59 17.10 5.37 9.49
CA GLU A 59 18.08 6.45 9.48
C GLU A 59 17.47 7.81 9.14
N SER A 60 16.46 7.84 8.26
CA SER A 60 15.92 9.08 7.69
C SER A 60 14.42 9.25 7.94
N GLY A 61 13.77 8.28 8.61
CA GLY A 61 12.33 8.28 8.80
C GLY A 61 11.58 8.28 7.47
N ASN A 62 10.43 8.94 7.42
CA ASN A 62 9.61 9.02 6.21
C ASN A 62 10.25 9.96 5.20
N MET A 63 10.65 9.44 4.03
CA MET A 63 11.36 10.21 3.00
C MET A 63 10.49 10.53 1.80
N ALA A 64 9.57 9.65 1.42
CA ALA A 64 8.72 9.86 0.25
C ALA A 64 7.37 9.16 0.36
N MET A 65 6.37 9.61 -0.39
CA MET A 65 5.12 8.89 -0.58
C MET A 65 4.58 9.05 -2.00
N GLN A 66 3.68 8.15 -2.40
CA GLN A 66 2.92 8.36 -3.63
C GLN A 66 1.87 9.47 -3.45
N ALA A 67 1.56 10.17 -4.54
CA ALA A 67 0.36 11.00 -4.61
C ALA A 67 -0.91 10.15 -4.82
N TRP A 68 -2.08 10.80 -4.85
CA TRP A 68 -3.39 10.18 -5.08
C TRP A 68 -3.50 9.40 -6.41
N ASN A 69 -2.54 9.57 -7.32
CA ASN A 69 -2.48 8.86 -8.59
C ASN A 69 -1.82 7.48 -8.48
N PHE A 70 -1.25 7.11 -7.31
CA PHE A 70 -0.53 5.85 -7.07
C PHE A 70 0.64 5.62 -8.05
N LYS A 71 1.24 6.69 -8.56
CA LYS A 71 2.34 6.65 -9.54
C LYS A 71 3.57 7.37 -9.00
N GLY A 72 4.71 6.69 -9.08
CA GLY A 72 5.97 7.20 -8.54
C GLY A 72 5.86 7.52 -7.05
N MET A 73 6.94 8.09 -6.50
CA MET A 73 6.95 8.66 -5.16
C MET A 73 7.55 10.06 -5.22
N ILE A 74 7.07 10.94 -4.35
CA ILE A 74 7.54 12.31 -4.21
C ILE A 74 8.27 12.40 -2.88
N PHE A 75 9.51 12.86 -2.89
CA PHE A 75 10.29 13.09 -1.68
C PHE A 75 9.73 14.26 -0.88
N PHE A 76 9.74 14.14 0.46
CA PHE A 76 9.49 15.25 1.34
C PHE A 76 10.76 16.11 1.41
N PRO A 77 10.71 17.37 0.92
CA PRO A 77 11.91 18.21 0.86
C PRO A 77 12.44 18.61 2.24
N ASP A 78 11.60 18.49 3.27
CA ASP A 78 11.90 18.76 4.67
C ASP A 78 12.41 17.54 5.45
N SER A 79 12.41 16.34 4.86
CA SER A 79 12.84 15.11 5.55
C SER A 79 14.37 15.03 5.74
N ALA A 80 15.13 15.34 4.69
CA ALA A 80 16.59 15.28 4.68
C ALA A 80 17.15 16.08 3.48
N PHE A 81 18.44 16.39 3.54
CA PHE A 81 19.19 16.82 2.37
C PHE A 81 19.58 15.58 1.55
N LEU A 82 18.80 15.27 0.51
CA LEU A 82 18.95 14.06 -0.28
C LEU A 82 19.97 14.25 -1.41
N GLU A 83 21.01 13.41 -1.41
CA GLU A 83 21.99 13.31 -2.47
C GLU A 83 21.86 11.94 -3.16
N PHE A 84 22.10 11.89 -4.47
CA PHE A 84 21.93 10.67 -5.26
C PHE A 84 23.22 10.33 -6.01
N ILE A 85 23.78 9.16 -5.70
CA ILE A 85 24.88 8.58 -6.47
C ILE A 85 24.30 8.04 -7.78
N LYS A 86 24.95 8.35 -8.91
CA LYS A 86 24.53 7.81 -10.20
C LYS A 86 24.66 6.29 -10.21
N PHE A 87 23.71 5.62 -10.86
CA PHE A 87 23.68 4.17 -10.89
C PHE A 87 24.96 3.55 -11.51
N GLU A 88 25.52 4.20 -12.53
CA GLU A 88 26.77 3.79 -13.18
C GLU A 88 28.01 3.89 -12.27
N ASP A 89 28.00 4.79 -11.28
CA ASP A 89 29.10 4.98 -10.33
C ASP A 89 29.00 4.02 -9.12
N HIS A 90 27.81 3.48 -8.82
CA HIS A 90 27.60 2.55 -7.70
C HIS A 90 28.24 1.17 -7.90
N LEU A 91 28.41 0.74 -9.17
CA LEU A 91 28.93 -0.59 -9.51
C LEU A 91 30.46 -0.65 -9.63
N ARG A 92 31.14 0.49 -9.49
CA ARG A 92 32.61 0.58 -9.49
C ARG A 92 33.15 0.34 -8.10
#